data_AF-A0A0T1T272-F1
#
_entry.id   AF-A0A0T1T272-F1
#
_cell.length_a   1.000
_cell.length_b   1.000
_cell.length_c   1.000
_cell.angle_alpha   90.00
_cell.angle_beta   90.00
_cell.angle_gamma   90.00
#
_symmetry.space_group_name_H-M   'P 1'
#
loop_
_entity.id
_entity.type
_entity.pdbx_description
1 polymer ?
#
loop_
_entity_poly.entity_id
_entity_poly.type
_entity_poly.pdbx_seq_one_letter_code
_entity_poly.pdbx_strand_id
1 'polypeptide(L)'
;MYDSFGTPRPRTVEPGEYPVWDEALALVDHDLSALLPGRGPLRLVALPSWPQESADDEHASEHVYVALPDGRWHGNDLPPDAGEGSPGSALAAVAEAAQDTVLECLWQVWPVCAEHRLGMHPGQEDGRAVWRCAGGNDERGPGHVQAAVGKLEESYRSRRERRKQRKENMQNKQNKRNRQG
;
A
#
# COMPACT_ATOMS: atom_id res chain seq x y z
N MET A 1 -19.64 -0.21 21.36
CA MET A 1 -19.60 -0.78 22.73
C MET A 1 -18.25 -0.46 23.34
N TYR A 2 -18.19 0.17 24.51
CA TYR A 2 -16.93 0.53 25.18
C TYR A 2 -16.39 -0.63 26.02
N ASP A 3 -15.08 -0.72 26.25
CA ASP A 3 -14.51 -1.65 27.22
C ASP A 3 -14.64 -1.16 28.67
N SER A 4 -14.11 -1.92 29.62
CA SER A 4 -14.20 -1.62 31.06
C SER A 4 -13.48 -0.33 31.48
N PHE A 5 -12.69 0.27 30.60
CA PHE A 5 -12.00 1.54 30.80
C PHE A 5 -12.63 2.69 30.00
N GLY A 6 -13.76 2.45 29.33
CA GLY A 6 -14.41 3.46 28.50
C GLY A 6 -13.77 3.63 27.12
N THR A 7 -12.86 2.73 26.72
CA THR A 7 -12.23 2.77 25.40
C THR A 7 -13.20 2.24 24.35
N PRO A 8 -13.45 2.96 23.25
CA PRO A 8 -14.30 2.46 22.17
C PRO A 8 -13.72 1.14 21.64
N ARG A 9 -14.52 0.06 21.65
CA ARG A 9 -14.06 -1.21 21.08
C ARG A 9 -14.14 -1.14 19.55
N PRO A 10 -13.07 -1.53 18.85
CA PRO A 10 -13.13 -1.66 17.40
C PRO A 10 -14.14 -2.75 17.03
N ARG A 11 -14.94 -2.50 16.00
CA ARG A 11 -15.76 -3.51 15.34
C ARG A 11 -15.12 -3.85 13.99
N THR A 12 -15.27 -5.10 13.57
CA THR A 12 -15.00 -5.46 12.17
C THR A 12 -16.04 -4.79 11.28
N VAL A 13 -15.59 -4.26 10.15
CA VAL A 13 -16.45 -3.73 9.10
C VAL A 13 -16.78 -4.87 8.13
N GLU A 14 -18.06 -5.09 7.86
CA GLU A 14 -18.49 -6.11 6.92
C GLU A 14 -18.26 -5.65 5.47
N PRO A 15 -17.89 -6.58 4.55
CA PRO A 15 -17.75 -6.25 3.14
C PRO A 15 -19.03 -5.61 2.57
N GLY A 16 -18.87 -4.51 1.84
CA GLY A 16 -19.97 -3.74 1.24
C GLY A 16 -20.49 -2.60 2.11
N GLU A 17 -20.07 -2.48 3.38
CA GLU A 17 -20.35 -1.26 4.18
C GLU A 17 -19.64 -0.04 3.59
N TYR A 18 -18.42 -0.21 3.08
CA TYR A 18 -17.61 0.84 2.45
C TYR A 18 -17.05 0.35 1.09
N PRO A 19 -17.90 0.25 0.05
CA PRO A 19 -17.53 -0.45 -1.19
C PRO A 19 -16.32 0.18 -1.91
N VAL A 20 -16.17 1.50 -1.85
CA VAL A 20 -15.02 2.20 -2.44
C VAL A 20 -13.72 1.80 -1.73
N TRP A 21 -13.75 1.67 -0.41
CA TRP A 21 -12.59 1.24 0.36
C TRP A 21 -12.33 -0.25 0.24
N ASP A 22 -13.37 -1.08 0.09
CA ASP A 22 -13.22 -2.51 -0.20
C ASP A 22 -12.50 -2.75 -1.54
N GLU A 23 -12.91 -2.03 -2.60
CA GLU A 23 -12.25 -2.10 -3.90
C GLU A 23 -10.79 -1.64 -3.83
N ALA A 24 -10.54 -0.55 -3.09
CA ALA A 24 -9.19 -0.06 -2.87
C ALA A 24 -8.33 -1.06 -2.08
N LEU A 25 -8.89 -1.64 -1.02
CA LEU A 25 -8.23 -2.62 -0.17
C LEU A 25 -7.84 -3.87 -0.97
N ALA A 26 -8.69 -4.33 -1.88
CA ALA A 26 -8.39 -5.47 -2.75
C ALA A 26 -7.16 -5.22 -3.65
N LEU A 27 -6.97 -4.00 -4.16
CA LEU A 27 -5.81 -3.63 -4.96
C LEU A 27 -4.53 -3.57 -4.10
N VAL A 28 -4.63 -3.02 -2.89
CA VAL A 28 -3.53 -2.98 -1.93
C VAL A 28 -3.14 -4.39 -1.47
N ASP A 29 -4.11 -5.26 -1.22
CA ASP A 29 -3.92 -6.67 -0.85
C ASP A 29 -3.24 -7.48 -1.96
N HIS A 30 -3.52 -7.15 -3.22
CA HIS A 30 -2.82 -7.77 -4.36
C HIS A 30 -1.31 -7.48 -4.30
N ASP A 31 -0.96 -6.21 -4.07
CA ASP A 31 0.45 -5.78 -3.93
C ASP A 31 1.10 -6.33 -2.65
N LEU A 32 0.35 -6.39 -1.54
CA LEU A 32 0.81 -6.98 -0.29
C LEU A 32 1.12 -8.47 -0.49
N SER A 33 0.20 -9.21 -1.10
CA SER A 33 0.37 -10.64 -1.38
C SER A 33 1.55 -10.92 -2.31
N ALA A 34 1.80 -10.03 -3.27
CA ALA A 34 2.91 -10.16 -4.22
C ALA A 34 4.28 -9.98 -3.55
N LEU A 35 4.42 -9.08 -2.57
CA LEU A 35 5.71 -8.72 -1.97
C LEU A 35 5.93 -9.26 -0.56
N LEU A 36 4.85 -9.54 0.18
CA LEU A 36 4.84 -10.13 1.51
C LEU A 36 3.81 -11.29 1.56
N PRO A 37 4.10 -12.42 0.89
CA PRO A 37 3.18 -13.56 0.85
C PRO A 37 2.94 -14.15 2.24
N GLY A 38 1.74 -14.70 2.46
CA GLY A 38 1.38 -15.40 3.69
C GLY A 38 0.92 -14.50 4.84
N ARG A 39 0.77 -13.19 4.63
CA ARG A 39 0.22 -12.25 5.64
C ARG A 39 -1.29 -12.35 5.81
N GLY A 40 -1.99 -12.90 4.81
CA GLY A 40 -3.45 -12.83 4.73
C GLY A 40 -3.92 -11.45 4.26
N PRO A 41 -5.19 -11.32 3.87
CA PRO A 41 -5.74 -10.04 3.42
C PRO A 41 -5.89 -9.08 4.60
N LEU A 42 -5.65 -7.80 4.34
CA LEU A 42 -6.00 -6.71 5.23
C LEU A 42 -7.52 -6.63 5.38
N ARG A 43 -7.97 -5.89 6.40
CA ARG A 43 -9.40 -5.73 6.73
C ARG A 43 -9.69 -4.29 7.12
N LEU A 44 -10.94 -3.86 6.99
CA LEU A 44 -11.40 -2.62 7.58
C LEU A 44 -11.90 -2.87 9.01
N VAL A 45 -11.55 -1.97 9.93
CA VAL A 45 -12.07 -1.94 11.31
C VAL A 45 -12.59 -0.53 11.60
N ALA A 46 -13.72 -0.45 12.29
CA ALA A 46 -14.34 0.82 12.65
C ALA A 46 -14.29 1.01 14.16
N LEU A 47 -13.89 2.21 14.59
CA LEU A 47 -13.99 2.68 15.96
C LEU A 47 -15.12 3.69 16.07
N PRO A 48 -16.06 3.53 17.02
CA PRO A 48 -17.02 4.60 17.29
C PRO A 48 -16.30 5.84 17.78
N SER A 49 -16.83 7.01 17.44
CA SER A 49 -16.30 8.31 17.88
C SER A 49 -16.21 8.36 19.41
N TRP A 50 -15.24 9.11 19.93
CA TRP A 50 -15.11 9.27 21.37
C TRP A 50 -16.30 10.03 21.94
N PRO A 51 -16.80 9.69 23.15
CA PRO A 51 -17.95 10.37 23.75
C PRO A 51 -17.80 11.89 23.85
N GLN A 52 -16.56 12.37 23.98
CA GLN A 52 -16.23 13.78 24.12
C GLN A 52 -16.18 14.54 22.79
N GLU A 53 -16.02 13.82 21.67
CA GLU A 53 -16.12 14.36 20.30
C GLU A 53 -17.58 14.37 19.83
N SER A 54 -18.40 13.42 20.32
CA SER A 54 -19.79 13.24 19.89
C SER A 54 -20.84 14.13 20.55
N ALA A 55 -20.47 14.98 21.53
CA ALA A 55 -21.44 15.74 22.31
C ALA A 55 -21.99 16.97 21.56
N ASP A 56 -21.18 17.57 20.67
CA ASP A 56 -21.54 18.75 19.89
C ASP A 56 -21.59 18.47 18.36
N ASP A 57 -21.15 17.29 17.91
CA ASP A 57 -21.18 16.89 16.49
C ASP A 57 -22.34 15.91 16.21
N GLU A 58 -23.39 16.41 15.53
CA GLU A 58 -24.44 15.59 14.89
C GLU A 58 -23.88 14.60 13.84
N HIS A 59 -22.58 14.70 13.54
CA HIS A 59 -21.83 13.89 12.58
C HIS A 59 -20.78 12.99 13.22
N ALA A 60 -20.94 12.59 14.49
CA ALA A 60 -20.08 11.60 15.16
C ALA A 60 -20.06 10.27 14.37
N SER A 61 -19.22 10.24 13.36
CA SER A 61 -19.06 9.16 12.40
C SER A 61 -18.03 8.19 12.95
N GLU A 62 -18.21 6.91 12.68
CA GLU A 62 -17.20 5.93 13.05
C GLU A 62 -15.92 6.19 12.24
N HIS A 63 -14.78 6.08 12.91
CA HIS A 63 -13.45 6.20 12.31
C HIS A 63 -13.04 4.84 11.77
N VAL A 64 -12.74 4.75 10.47
CA VAL A 64 -12.42 3.48 9.81
C VAL A 64 -10.92 3.39 9.56
N TYR A 65 -10.32 2.25 9.87
CA TYR A 65 -8.89 1.99 9.74
C TYR A 65 -8.65 0.76 8.89
N VAL A 66 -7.47 0.70 8.26
CA VAL A 66 -6.95 -0.53 7.65
C VAL A 66 -6.22 -1.33 8.72
N ALA A 67 -6.56 -2.60 8.88
CA ALA A 67 -6.01 -3.49 9.88
C ALA A 67 -5.41 -4.75 9.23
N LEU A 68 -4.46 -5.36 9.95
CA LEU A 68 -4.03 -6.73 9.73
C LEU A 68 -5.19 -7.72 9.93
N PRO A 69 -5.09 -8.96 9.42
CA PRO A 69 -6.14 -9.96 9.60
C PRO A 69 -6.40 -10.36 11.06
N ASP A 70 -5.46 -10.10 11.97
CA ASP A 70 -5.63 -10.29 13.43
C ASP A 70 -6.33 -9.10 14.12
N GLY A 71 -6.71 -8.07 13.36
CA GLY A 71 -7.40 -6.88 13.84
C GLY A 71 -6.50 -5.82 14.44
N ARG A 72 -5.17 -5.94 14.36
CA ARG A 72 -4.25 -4.84 14.73
C ARG A 72 -4.15 -3.81 13.60
N TRP A 73 -4.19 -2.53 13.94
CA TRP A 73 -3.98 -1.42 13.00
C TRP A 73 -3.04 -0.38 13.60
N HIS A 74 -2.49 0.49 12.76
CA HIS A 74 -1.77 1.69 13.17
C HIS A 74 -1.99 2.81 12.14
N GLY A 75 -1.74 4.06 12.52
CA GLY A 75 -1.87 5.23 11.66
C GLY A 75 -3.21 5.94 11.87
N ASN A 76 -3.52 6.83 10.94
CA ASN A 76 -4.76 7.61 10.95
C ASN A 76 -5.93 6.82 10.39
N ASP A 77 -7.15 7.27 10.67
CA ASP A 77 -8.36 6.78 10.03
C ASP A 77 -8.43 7.21 8.56
N LEU A 78 -9.18 6.44 7.78
CA LEU A 78 -9.50 6.75 6.41
C LEU A 78 -10.38 8.00 6.39
N PRO A 79 -9.99 9.05 5.63
CA PRO A 79 -10.77 10.27 5.56
C PRO A 79 -12.15 9.94 4.99
N PRO A 80 -13.27 10.35 5.64
CA PRO A 80 -14.61 10.01 5.17
C PRO A 80 -14.89 10.55 3.76
N ASP A 81 -14.27 11.66 3.39
CA ASP A 81 -14.34 12.30 2.07
C ASP A 81 -13.43 11.67 1.01
N ALA A 82 -12.50 10.78 1.40
CA ALA A 82 -11.60 10.13 0.44
C ALA A 82 -12.35 9.31 -0.61
N GLY A 83 -13.54 8.79 -0.27
CA GLY A 83 -14.44 8.08 -1.17
C GLY A 83 -15.31 8.98 -2.05
N GLU A 84 -15.48 10.26 -1.68
CA GLU A 84 -16.27 11.26 -2.44
C GLU A 84 -15.43 11.97 -3.51
N GLY A 85 -14.10 11.87 -3.41
CA GLY A 85 -13.16 12.37 -4.41
C GLY A 85 -13.00 11.47 -5.64
N SER A 86 -11.80 11.43 -6.21
CA SER A 86 -11.49 10.50 -7.31
C SER A 86 -11.21 9.08 -6.75
N PRO A 87 -11.48 8.00 -7.51
CA PRO A 87 -11.10 6.64 -7.10
C PRO A 87 -9.60 6.49 -6.77
N GLY A 88 -8.74 7.30 -7.41
CA GLY A 88 -7.31 7.34 -7.11
C GLY A 88 -7.00 7.94 -5.74
N SER A 89 -7.83 8.84 -5.23
CA SER A 89 -7.67 9.43 -3.89
C SER A 89 -8.01 8.43 -2.80
N ALA A 90 -9.15 7.74 -2.91
CA ALA A 90 -9.52 6.65 -2.00
C ALA A 90 -8.43 5.57 -1.95
N LEU A 91 -7.94 5.15 -3.12
CA LEU A 91 -6.90 4.14 -3.21
C LEU A 91 -5.56 4.60 -2.61
N ALA A 92 -5.19 5.87 -2.78
CA ALA A 92 -3.98 6.42 -2.16
C ALA A 92 -4.09 6.44 -0.63
N ALA A 93 -5.25 6.85 -0.09
CA ALA A 93 -5.50 6.87 1.35
C ALA A 93 -5.46 5.46 1.97
N VAL A 94 -6.10 4.48 1.31
CA VAL A 94 -6.05 3.08 1.76
C VAL A 94 -4.63 2.51 1.66
N ALA A 95 -3.87 2.84 0.62
CA ALA A 95 -2.49 2.42 0.47
C ALA A 95 -1.56 3.01 1.55
N GLU A 96 -1.81 4.26 1.96
CA GLU A 96 -1.09 4.93 3.06
C GLU A 96 -1.40 4.28 4.41
N ALA A 97 -2.68 4.13 4.75
CA ALA A 97 -3.09 3.47 5.99
C ALA A 97 -2.58 2.02 6.08
N ALA A 98 -2.60 1.28 4.96
CA ALA A 98 -2.04 -0.05 4.88
C ALA A 98 -0.52 -0.06 5.09
N GLN A 99 0.20 0.89 4.50
CA GLN A 99 1.64 1.02 4.67
C GLN A 99 2.00 1.26 6.13
N ASP A 100 1.33 2.19 6.81
CA ASP A 100 1.56 2.49 8.23
C ASP A 100 1.27 1.27 9.10
N THR A 101 0.15 0.60 8.84
CA THR A 101 -0.23 -0.62 9.57
C THR A 101 0.81 -1.73 9.39
N VAL A 102 1.28 -1.98 8.16
CA VAL A 102 2.31 -2.99 7.90
C VAL A 102 3.64 -2.61 8.56
N LEU A 103 4.05 -1.34 8.45
CA LEU A 103 5.30 -0.85 9.02
C LEU A 103 5.32 -1.02 10.53
N GLU A 104 4.27 -0.55 11.21
CA GLU A 104 4.27 -0.44 12.67
C GLU A 104 3.83 -1.72 13.36
N CYS A 105 2.87 -2.46 12.79
CA CYS A 105 2.42 -3.71 13.40
C CYS A 105 3.34 -4.89 13.11
N LEU A 106 4.06 -4.87 11.97
CA LEU A 106 4.95 -5.96 11.55
C LEU A 106 6.43 -5.59 11.53
N TRP A 107 6.81 -4.34 11.80
CA TRP A 107 8.19 -3.85 11.72
C TRP A 107 8.86 -4.13 10.36
N GLN A 108 8.06 -4.07 9.29
CA GLN A 108 8.51 -4.37 7.92
C GLN A 108 8.30 -3.16 7.02
N VAL A 109 9.39 -2.68 6.42
CA VAL A 109 9.31 -1.70 5.34
C VAL A 109 8.58 -2.32 4.16
N TRP A 110 7.46 -1.72 3.75
CA TRP A 110 6.67 -2.17 2.62
C TRP A 110 5.87 -1.02 1.98
N PRO A 111 5.71 -1.02 0.64
CA PRO A 111 6.43 -1.86 -0.31
C PRO A 111 7.86 -1.33 -0.56
N VAL A 112 8.80 -2.24 -0.83
CA VAL A 112 10.20 -1.87 -1.14
C VAL A 112 10.35 -1.63 -2.63
N CYS A 113 11.26 -0.76 -3.05
CA CYS A 113 11.60 -0.54 -4.45
C CYS A 113 12.58 -1.59 -5.00
N ALA A 114 12.27 -2.21 -6.15
CA ALA A 114 13.10 -3.23 -6.79
C ALA A 114 14.46 -2.72 -7.34
N GLU A 115 14.60 -1.40 -7.46
CA GLU A 115 15.83 -0.75 -7.92
C GLU A 115 16.67 -0.26 -6.74
N HIS A 116 16.10 0.62 -5.91
CA HIS A 116 16.87 1.30 -4.87
C HIS A 116 16.91 0.53 -3.54
N ARG A 117 16.04 -0.48 -3.36
CA ARG A 117 15.84 -1.21 -2.10
C ARG A 117 15.49 -0.29 -0.92
N LEU A 118 14.72 0.74 -1.21
CA LEU A 118 14.18 1.72 -0.25
C LEU A 118 12.68 1.52 -0.13
N GLY A 119 12.11 1.94 1.00
CA GLY A 119 10.65 2.08 1.13
C GLY A 119 10.11 2.97 0.02
N MET A 120 9.01 2.55 -0.58
CA MET A 120 8.22 3.39 -1.47
C MET A 120 7.09 4.02 -0.68
N HIS A 121 6.56 5.13 -1.14
CA HIS A 121 5.38 5.77 -0.57
C HIS A 121 4.25 5.77 -1.59
N PRO A 122 2.99 5.70 -1.14
CA PRO A 122 1.87 5.97 -2.01
C PRO A 122 1.91 7.44 -2.46
N GLY A 123 1.35 7.69 -3.62
CA GLY A 123 1.19 9.04 -4.17
C GLY A 123 0.20 9.01 -5.32
N GLN A 124 0.04 10.15 -6.00
CA GLN A 124 -0.84 10.26 -7.15
C GLN A 124 -0.10 10.76 -8.38
N GLU A 125 -0.43 10.19 -9.53
CA GLU A 125 0.04 10.62 -10.85
C GLU A 125 -1.12 10.48 -11.85
N ASP A 126 -1.44 11.56 -12.56
CA ASP A 126 -2.57 11.63 -13.51
C ASP A 126 -3.90 11.08 -12.95
N GLY A 127 -4.18 11.38 -11.67
CA GLY A 127 -5.40 10.94 -10.98
C GLY A 127 -5.42 9.46 -10.57
N ARG A 128 -4.29 8.74 -10.69
CA ARG A 128 -4.14 7.34 -10.28
C ARG A 128 -3.24 7.22 -9.07
N ALA A 129 -3.56 6.32 -8.15
CA ALA A 129 -2.68 5.98 -7.05
C ALA A 129 -1.47 5.18 -7.57
N VAL A 130 -0.27 5.57 -7.12
CA VAL A 130 1.00 4.97 -7.53
C VAL A 130 1.92 4.72 -6.35
N TRP A 131 2.79 3.72 -6.47
CA TRP A 131 3.94 3.53 -5.59
C TRP A 131 5.14 4.29 -6.14
N ARG A 132 5.65 5.25 -5.36
CA ARG A 132 6.78 6.10 -5.73
C ARG A 132 7.98 5.82 -4.83
N CYS A 133 9.15 5.71 -5.45
CA CYS A 133 10.43 5.68 -4.76
C CYS A 133 11.07 7.07 -4.83
N ALA A 134 11.61 7.57 -3.72
CA ALA A 134 12.32 8.85 -3.68
C ALA A 134 13.66 8.84 -4.46
N GLY A 135 14.17 7.66 -4.81
CA GLY A 135 15.52 7.51 -5.37
C GLY A 135 16.54 7.31 -4.27
N GLY A 136 17.79 7.09 -4.64
CA GLY A 136 18.90 7.15 -3.68
C GLY A 136 19.81 8.33 -3.99
N ASN A 137 20.76 8.58 -3.09
CA ASN A 137 21.85 9.53 -3.33
C ASN A 137 22.55 9.19 -4.66
N ASP A 138 23.20 10.17 -5.30
CA ASP A 138 23.66 10.20 -6.70
C ASP A 138 24.09 8.86 -7.35
N GLU A 139 24.68 7.93 -6.61
CA GLU A 139 25.07 6.59 -7.09
C GLU A 139 23.91 5.65 -7.44
N ARG A 140 22.71 5.83 -6.85
CA ARG A 140 21.57 4.93 -7.04
C ARG A 140 20.54 5.45 -8.05
N GLY A 141 20.57 6.73 -8.39
CA GLY A 141 19.68 7.36 -9.36
C GLY A 141 18.46 8.06 -8.75
N PRO A 142 17.74 8.86 -9.55
CA PRO A 142 16.64 9.71 -9.10
C PRO A 142 15.41 8.90 -8.68
N GLY A 143 14.47 9.58 -8.01
CA GLY A 143 13.16 9.00 -7.72
C GLY A 143 12.37 8.64 -8.96
N HIS A 144 11.48 7.66 -8.82
CA HIS A 144 10.65 7.15 -9.91
C HIS A 144 9.34 6.56 -9.41
N VAL A 145 8.36 6.51 -10.30
CA VAL A 145 7.14 5.72 -10.09
C VAL A 145 7.42 4.26 -10.46
N GLN A 146 7.21 3.38 -9.49
CA GLN A 146 7.46 1.95 -9.64
C GLN A 146 6.31 1.24 -10.38
N ALA A 147 5.07 1.55 -9.98
CA ALA A 147 3.84 1.02 -10.57
C ALA A 147 2.62 1.80 -10.05
N ALA A 148 1.48 1.63 -10.71
CA ALA A 148 0.19 1.89 -10.08
C ALA A 148 -0.02 0.94 -8.87
N VAL A 149 -0.83 1.35 -7.91
CA VAL A 149 -1.27 0.47 -6.82
C VAL A 149 -2.10 -0.68 -7.42
N GLY A 150 -1.88 -1.91 -6.93
CA GLY A 150 -2.41 -3.16 -7.47
C GLY A 150 -1.68 -3.67 -8.72
N LYS A 151 -0.48 -3.14 -9.02
CA LYS A 151 0.31 -3.49 -10.21
C LYS A 151 1.79 -3.76 -9.93
N LEU A 152 2.18 -3.96 -8.66
CA LEU A 152 3.58 -4.23 -8.32
C LEU A 152 4.05 -5.56 -8.87
N GLU A 153 3.22 -6.60 -8.84
CA GLU A 153 3.59 -7.94 -9.31
C GLU A 153 4.02 -7.93 -10.79
N GLU A 154 3.22 -7.32 -11.66
CA GLU A 154 3.49 -7.21 -13.08
C GLU A 154 4.72 -6.33 -13.35
N SER A 155 4.87 -5.21 -12.62
CA SER A 155 6.04 -4.33 -12.72
C SER A 155 7.33 -5.10 -12.38
N TYR A 156 7.31 -5.88 -11.30
CA TYR A 156 8.43 -6.70 -10.84
C TYR A 156 8.79 -7.81 -11.83
N ARG A 157 7.78 -8.54 -12.34
CA ARG A 157 7.98 -9.58 -13.36
C ARG A 157 8.58 -8.99 -14.64
N SER A 158 8.01 -7.91 -15.16
CA SER A 158 8.52 -7.22 -16.36
C SER A 158 9.96 -6.76 -16.20
N ARG A 159 10.34 -6.26 -15.02
CA ARG A 159 11.74 -5.87 -14.75
C ARG A 159 12.67 -7.08 -14.66
N ARG A 160 12.24 -8.18 -14.04
CA ARG A 160 13.01 -9.43 -13.98
C ARG A 160 13.33 -9.95 -15.39
N GLU A 161 12.34 -10.00 -16.27
CA GLU A 161 12.53 -10.46 -17.65
C GLU A 161 13.46 -9.54 -18.44
N ARG A 162 13.30 -8.21 -18.31
CA ARG A 162 14.21 -7.25 -18.95
C ARG A 162 15.66 -7.40 -18.48
N ARG A 163 15.88 -7.65 -17.18
CA ARG A 163 17.22 -7.90 -16.63
C ARG A 163 17.82 -9.20 -17.19
N LYS A 164 17.02 -10.26 -17.34
CA LYS A 164 17.44 -11.54 -17.93
C LYS A 164 17.87 -11.34 -19.39
N GLN A 165 17.03 -10.70 -20.21
CA GLN A 165 17.33 -10.45 -21.62
C GLN A 165 18.61 -9.61 -21.81
N ARG A 166 18.84 -8.60 -20.95
CA ARG A 166 20.06 -7.79 -21.01
C ARG A 166 21.32 -8.61 -20.75
N LYS A 167 21.28 -9.53 -19.78
CA LYS A 167 22.42 -10.42 -19.47
C LYS A 167 22.72 -11.37 -20.62
N GLU A 168 21.69 -11.99 -21.20
CA GLU A 168 21.82 -12.88 -22.36
C GLU A 168 22.42 -12.13 -23.57
N ASN A 169 21.93 -10.91 -23.84
CA ASN A 169 22.46 -10.08 -24.91
C ASN A 169 23.93 -9.69 -24.70
N MET A 170 24.34 -9.41 -23.45
CA MET A 170 25.74 -9.12 -23.11
C MET A 170 26.62 -10.36 -23.30
N GLN A 171 26.16 -11.53 -22.87
CA GLN A 171 26.88 -12.79 -23.03
C GLN A 171 27.05 -13.18 -24.50
N ASN A 172 25.99 -13.02 -25.31
CA ASN A 172 26.04 -13.27 -26.74
C ASN A 172 27.01 -12.32 -27.47
N LYS A 173 27.06 -11.04 -27.06
CA LYS A 173 28.05 -10.08 -27.58
C LYS A 173 29.48 -10.47 -27.21
N GLN A 174 29.72 -10.92 -25.98
CA GLN A 174 31.04 -11.37 -25.54
C GLN A 174 31.48 -12.63 -26.30
N ASN A 175 30.59 -13.61 -26.45
CA ASN A 175 30.86 -14.84 -27.20
C ASN A 175 31.17 -14.57 -28.68
N LYS A 176 30.50 -13.57 -29.30
CA LYS A 176 30.79 -13.17 -30.67
C LYS A 176 32.17 -12.53 -30.81
N ARG A 177 32.58 -11.70 -29.85
CA ARG A 177 33.92 -11.08 -29.82
C ARG A 177 35.03 -12.13 -29.68
N ASN A 178 34.85 -13.11 -28.80
CA ASN A 178 35.82 -14.18 -28.56
C ASN A 178 35.98 -15.16 -29.72
N ARG A 179 35.07 -15.16 -30.71
CA ARG A 179 35.16 -16.02 -31.91
C ARG A 179 35.80 -15.34 -33.12
N GLN A 180 36.04 -14.03 -33.04
CA GLN A 180 36.56 -13.20 -34.14
C GLN A 180 38.00 -12.71 -33.91
N GLY A 181 38.59 -13.03 -32.75
CA GLY A 181 40.01 -12.83 -32.44
C GLY A 181 40.65 -14.18 -32.16
#